data_AF-A0A1Y5KKN6-F1
#
_entry.id   AF-A0A1Y5KKN6-F1
#
_cell.length_a   1.000
_cell.length_b   1.000
_cell.length_c   1.000
_cell.angle_alpha   90.00
_cell.angle_beta   90.00
_cell.angle_gamma   90.00
#
_symmetry.space_group_name_H-M   'P 1'
#
loop_
_entity.id
_entity.type
_entity.pdbx_description
1 polymer ?
#
loop_
_entity_poly.entity_id
_entity_poly.type
_entity_poly.pdbx_seq_one_letter_code
_entity_poly.pdbx_strand_id
1 'polypeptide(L)'
;MTTTMISRNTAGSSTEEPVLETKPIMLQSPSMSKSKTGIIRLRDFARSAPVVHEDSLCKDLLEMFQEQGDCECIVMVSNSGNISGLAMRNRFSYKLAHRYSVALFYNKPALGLSDTAPIIVDIDSDPREIIDLAMSRQGDSLYDCIVLVSNGRYEGVLAVSDLLRLSKELQLQAMEAQKETLLSAKERINGIDEAVESVRDSVQLGDTLSMRMVDLTLQGKTELNSIKESFQSIENSSVRQAERMKELERETGSISAVSKLIKELAEQCNILAINASIEAARAGQYGRGFSVVAGEIMNLADQTKKSAIEITAITNNIVQSIVKAVELVEAGRRQTASSVNSVEAADIVFQEIFKSAADNRASSQTIGELAEKAHELSAQVSQEMERLRQTYS
;
A
#
# COMPACT_ATOMS: atom_id res chain seq x y z
N MET A 1 -58.15 20.86 -30.76
CA MET A 1 -57.47 21.45 -29.59
C MET A 1 -56.02 20.98 -29.59
N THR A 2 -55.15 21.95 -29.61
CA THR A 2 -53.69 22.00 -29.73
C THR A 2 -52.97 21.46 -28.48
N THR A 3 -51.79 20.83 -28.65
CA THR A 3 -50.63 20.79 -27.71
C THR A 3 -49.48 20.09 -28.47
N THR A 4 -48.61 20.76 -29.22
CA THR A 4 -47.46 21.64 -28.87
C THR A 4 -46.27 20.88 -28.26
N MET A 5 -45.23 20.72 -29.09
CA MET A 5 -43.84 20.43 -28.74
C MET A 5 -43.21 21.56 -27.92
N ILE A 6 -42.45 21.24 -26.86
CA ILE A 6 -41.31 22.06 -26.41
C ILE A 6 -40.18 21.14 -25.92
N SER A 7 -39.05 21.25 -26.63
CA SER A 7 -37.71 20.80 -26.25
C SER A 7 -37.13 21.72 -25.17
N ARG A 8 -36.46 21.15 -24.15
CA ARG A 8 -35.50 21.90 -23.32
C ARG A 8 -34.26 21.07 -23.01
N ASN A 9 -33.23 21.47 -23.73
CA ASN A 9 -31.79 21.30 -23.56
C ASN A 9 -31.34 21.40 -22.09
N THR A 10 -30.62 20.39 -21.59
CA THR A 10 -29.79 20.49 -20.39
C THR A 10 -28.36 20.13 -20.77
N ALA A 11 -27.51 21.16 -20.85
CA ALA A 11 -26.07 21.03 -20.98
C ALA A 11 -25.52 20.64 -19.60
N GLY A 12 -25.20 19.36 -19.42
CA GLY A 12 -24.38 18.87 -18.33
C GLY A 12 -22.92 18.90 -18.77
N SER A 13 -22.10 19.75 -18.13
CA SER A 13 -20.65 19.73 -18.27
C SER A 13 -20.10 18.46 -17.62
N SER A 14 -19.74 17.48 -18.44
CA SER A 14 -18.95 16.33 -18.02
C SER A 14 -17.49 16.76 -17.82
N THR A 15 -17.15 17.12 -16.59
CA THR A 15 -15.77 17.08 -16.10
C THR A 15 -15.40 15.62 -15.91
N GLU A 16 -14.62 15.08 -16.83
CA GLU A 16 -13.96 13.78 -16.70
C GLU A 16 -12.96 13.84 -15.55
N GLU A 17 -13.29 13.21 -14.41
CA GLU A 17 -12.31 12.81 -13.42
C GLU A 17 -11.53 11.60 -13.97
N PRO A 18 -10.18 11.59 -13.91
CA PRO A 18 -9.42 10.42 -14.31
C PRO A 18 -9.61 9.35 -13.24
N VAL A 19 -10.41 8.34 -13.57
CA VAL A 19 -10.49 7.08 -12.82
C VAL A 19 -9.09 6.46 -12.87
N LEU A 20 -8.41 6.44 -11.72
CA LEU A 20 -7.17 5.70 -11.54
C LEU A 20 -7.51 4.20 -11.66
N GLU A 21 -7.42 3.65 -12.86
CA GLU A 21 -7.39 2.20 -13.07
C GLU A 21 -6.11 1.67 -12.42
N THR A 22 -6.20 1.25 -11.16
CA THR A 22 -5.22 0.36 -10.56
C THR A 22 -5.32 -0.97 -11.30
N LYS A 23 -4.58 -1.10 -12.40
CA LYS A 23 -4.33 -2.39 -13.03
C LYS A 23 -3.71 -3.29 -11.97
N PRO A 24 -4.30 -4.47 -11.68
CA PRO A 24 -3.64 -5.42 -10.81
C PRO A 24 -2.30 -5.77 -11.45
N ILE A 25 -1.21 -5.62 -10.68
CA ILE A 25 0.10 -6.14 -11.02
C ILE A 25 -0.08 -7.66 -11.11
N MET A 26 -0.38 -8.14 -12.31
CA MET A 26 -0.22 -9.54 -12.67
C MET A 26 1.27 -9.80 -12.59
N LEU A 27 1.74 -10.24 -11.42
CA LEU A 27 2.92 -11.06 -11.30
C LEU A 27 2.68 -12.29 -12.19
N GLN A 28 2.95 -12.14 -13.48
CA GLN A 28 3.20 -13.27 -14.35
C GLN A 28 4.44 -13.93 -13.75
N SER A 29 4.18 -14.94 -12.92
CA SER A 29 5.16 -15.94 -12.56
C SER A 29 5.90 -16.29 -13.85
N PRO A 30 7.24 -16.09 -13.92
CA PRO A 30 7.96 -16.35 -15.13
C PRO A 30 7.63 -17.78 -15.53
N SER A 31 7.16 -17.97 -16.77
CA SER A 31 7.01 -19.30 -17.33
C SER A 31 8.41 -19.90 -17.30
N MET A 32 8.68 -20.67 -16.24
CA MET A 32 9.79 -21.60 -16.14
C MET A 32 9.66 -22.49 -17.37
N SER A 33 10.33 -22.07 -18.43
CA SER A 33 10.57 -22.93 -19.57
C SER A 33 11.22 -24.14 -18.95
N LYS A 34 10.53 -25.28 -18.99
CA LYS A 34 11.08 -26.55 -18.53
C LYS A 34 12.29 -26.82 -19.41
N SER A 35 13.46 -26.32 -18.98
CA SER A 35 14.74 -26.78 -19.47
C SER A 35 14.68 -28.29 -19.34
N LYS A 36 14.64 -28.99 -20.47
CA LYS A 36 14.85 -30.43 -20.55
C LYS A 36 16.33 -30.69 -20.24
N THR A 37 16.79 -30.32 -19.06
CA THR A 37 18.04 -30.85 -18.53
C THR A 37 17.70 -32.22 -17.97
N GLY A 38 17.90 -33.24 -18.81
CA GLY A 38 17.83 -34.63 -18.35
C GLY A 38 18.73 -34.77 -17.13
N ILE A 39 18.22 -35.42 -16.08
CA ILE A 39 19.04 -35.76 -14.92
C ILE A 39 20.16 -36.66 -15.47
N ILE A 40 21.41 -36.21 -15.36
CA ILE A 40 22.58 -37.00 -15.74
C ILE A 40 22.64 -38.21 -14.81
N ARG A 41 22.49 -39.42 -15.35
CA ARG A 41 22.52 -40.66 -14.58
C ARG A 41 23.78 -41.44 -14.87
N LEU A 42 24.34 -42.08 -13.85
CA LEU A 42 25.52 -42.94 -13.99
C LEU A 42 25.32 -44.08 -15.00
N ARG A 43 24.09 -44.58 -15.11
CA ARG A 43 23.71 -45.62 -16.06
C ARG A 43 24.01 -45.24 -17.52
N ASP A 44 23.93 -43.96 -17.86
CA ASP A 44 24.15 -43.48 -19.23
C ASP A 44 25.64 -43.51 -19.63
N PHE A 45 26.52 -43.70 -18.65
CA PHE A 45 27.98 -43.73 -18.79
C PHE A 45 28.58 -45.11 -18.47
N ALA A 46 27.76 -46.05 -17.97
CA ALA A 46 28.18 -47.39 -17.62
C ALA A 46 28.51 -48.22 -18.87
N ARG A 47 29.66 -48.89 -18.86
CA ARG A 47 30.06 -49.87 -19.88
C ARG A 47 29.83 -51.29 -19.39
N SER A 48 29.56 -52.20 -20.32
CA SER A 48 29.51 -53.63 -20.01
C SER A 48 30.93 -54.21 -20.05
N ALA A 49 31.44 -54.66 -18.91
CA ALA A 49 32.62 -55.50 -18.82
C ALA A 49 32.24 -56.99 -18.65
N PRO A 50 33.07 -57.92 -19.17
CA PRO A 50 32.85 -59.35 -19.02
C PRO A 50 32.87 -59.78 -17.56
N VAL A 51 31.99 -60.73 -17.23
CA VAL A 51 31.86 -61.29 -15.88
C VAL A 51 32.30 -62.74 -15.89
N VAL A 52 33.22 -63.10 -15.00
CA VAL A 52 33.73 -64.47 -14.86
C VAL A 52 33.60 -64.95 -13.43
N HIS A 53 33.69 -66.26 -13.22
CA HIS A 53 33.66 -66.85 -11.89
C HIS A 53 35.00 -66.62 -11.17
N GLU A 54 34.99 -66.52 -9.84
CA GLU A 54 36.22 -66.28 -9.06
C GLU A 54 37.28 -67.41 -9.16
N ASP A 55 36.85 -68.62 -9.52
CA ASP A 55 37.71 -69.78 -9.78
C ASP A 55 38.29 -69.81 -11.22
N SER A 56 37.92 -68.87 -12.09
CA SER A 56 38.42 -68.80 -13.46
C SER A 56 39.94 -68.69 -13.47
N LEU A 57 40.60 -69.41 -14.37
CA LEU A 57 42.05 -69.52 -14.40
C LEU A 57 42.66 -68.30 -15.08
N CYS A 58 43.91 -68.00 -14.76
CA CYS A 58 44.61 -66.87 -15.37
C CYS A 58 44.69 -66.96 -16.90
N LYS A 59 44.77 -68.18 -17.46
CA LYS A 59 44.73 -68.42 -18.90
C LYS A 59 43.40 -67.98 -19.55
N ASP A 60 42.28 -68.20 -18.86
CA ASP A 60 40.95 -67.93 -19.40
C ASP A 60 40.73 -66.41 -19.49
N LEU A 61 41.18 -65.66 -18.48
CA LEU A 61 41.15 -64.20 -18.50
C LEU A 61 42.11 -63.63 -19.56
N LEU A 62 43.28 -64.24 -19.77
CA LEU A 62 44.22 -63.82 -20.83
C LEU A 62 43.60 -64.03 -22.22
N GLU A 63 42.96 -65.17 -22.47
CA GLU A 63 42.25 -65.44 -23.72
C GLU A 63 41.11 -64.43 -23.92
N MET A 64 40.31 -64.15 -22.88
CA MET A 64 39.26 -63.12 -22.95
C MET A 64 39.79 -61.72 -23.26
N PHE A 65 40.91 -61.31 -22.67
CA PHE A 65 41.57 -60.03 -22.99
C PHE A 65 42.18 -59.99 -24.40
N GLN A 66 42.45 -61.14 -25.02
CA GLN A 66 42.96 -61.24 -26.39
C GLN A 66 41.83 -61.29 -27.43
N GLU A 67 40.75 -62.01 -27.13
CA GLU A 67 39.56 -62.12 -27.99
C GLU A 67 38.72 -60.84 -27.99
N GLN A 68 38.61 -60.17 -26.83
CA GLN A 68 37.90 -58.90 -26.69
C GLN A 68 38.89 -57.75 -26.62
N GLY A 69 39.34 -57.31 -27.79
CA GLY A 69 40.37 -56.28 -27.95
C GLY A 69 40.10 -54.94 -27.25
N ASP A 70 38.82 -54.61 -26.96
CA ASP A 70 38.39 -53.37 -26.29
C ASP A 70 38.04 -53.55 -24.80
N CYS A 71 38.25 -54.75 -24.23
CA CYS A 71 37.98 -55.00 -22.82
C CYS A 71 39.08 -54.38 -21.92
N GLU A 72 38.73 -53.36 -21.13
CA GLU A 72 39.65 -52.70 -20.19
C GLU A 72 39.78 -53.44 -18.86
N CYS A 73 38.72 -54.13 -18.43
CA CYS A 73 38.68 -54.91 -17.20
C CYS A 73 37.72 -56.10 -17.29
N ILE A 74 37.96 -57.12 -16.44
CA ILE A 74 37.07 -58.26 -16.25
C ILE A 74 36.64 -58.28 -14.78
N VAL A 75 35.34 -58.40 -14.55
CA VAL A 75 34.75 -58.45 -13.20
C VAL A 75 34.61 -59.91 -12.78
N MET A 76 35.07 -60.25 -11.58
CA MET A 76 34.89 -61.57 -11.01
C MET A 76 33.75 -61.56 -10.01
N VAL A 77 32.89 -62.57 -10.08
CA VAL A 77 31.79 -62.77 -9.14
C VAL A 77 31.94 -64.12 -8.45
N SER A 78 31.55 -64.12 -7.18
CA SER A 78 31.41 -65.32 -6.36
C SER A 78 30.15 -66.11 -6.70
N ASN A 79 30.05 -67.35 -6.20
CA ASN A 79 28.85 -68.19 -6.33
C ASN A 79 27.55 -67.53 -5.81
N SER A 80 27.65 -66.55 -4.90
CA SER A 80 26.50 -65.80 -4.39
C SER A 80 26.15 -64.57 -5.23
N GLY A 81 26.87 -64.32 -6.34
CA GLY A 81 26.67 -63.19 -7.24
C GLY A 81 27.29 -61.87 -6.76
N ASN A 82 28.01 -61.88 -5.63
CA ASN A 82 28.75 -60.72 -5.14
C ASN A 82 30.05 -60.56 -5.91
N ILE A 83 30.46 -59.32 -6.15
CA ILE A 83 31.75 -59.00 -6.79
C ILE A 83 32.88 -59.43 -5.84
N SER A 84 33.72 -60.34 -6.32
CA SER A 84 34.86 -60.87 -5.58
C SER A 84 36.20 -60.24 -6.01
N GLY A 85 36.27 -59.66 -7.20
CA GLY A 85 37.44 -58.89 -7.63
C GLY A 85 37.32 -58.26 -9.01
N LEU A 86 38.32 -57.43 -9.36
CA LEU A 86 38.44 -56.76 -10.65
C LEU A 86 39.83 -57.00 -11.24
N ALA A 87 39.87 -57.56 -12.45
CA ALA A 87 41.09 -57.73 -13.21
C ALA A 87 41.22 -56.59 -14.22
N MET A 88 42.15 -55.65 -13.98
CA MET A 88 42.47 -54.60 -14.97
C MET A 88 43.47 -55.12 -15.99
N ARG A 89 43.18 -54.98 -17.30
CA ARG A 89 43.99 -55.58 -18.37
C ARG A 89 45.47 -55.23 -18.29
N ASN A 90 45.79 -53.95 -18.08
CA ASN A 90 47.18 -53.48 -18.02
C ASN A 90 47.93 -54.06 -16.82
N ARG A 91 47.30 -54.06 -15.64
CA ARG A 91 47.90 -54.54 -14.39
C ARG A 91 48.04 -56.06 -14.39
N PHE A 92 47.05 -56.76 -14.93
CA PHE A 92 47.05 -58.22 -15.11
C PHE A 92 48.14 -58.66 -16.11
N SER A 93 48.22 -57.99 -17.26
CA SER A 93 49.25 -58.25 -18.29
C SER A 93 50.66 -57.95 -17.78
N TYR A 94 50.84 -56.85 -17.04
CA TYR A 94 52.13 -56.47 -16.46
C TYR A 94 52.63 -57.50 -15.44
N LYS A 95 51.75 -57.98 -14.54
CA LYS A 95 52.09 -59.03 -13.57
C LYS A 95 52.46 -60.34 -14.25
N LEU A 96 51.82 -60.67 -15.38
CA LEU A 96 52.10 -61.91 -16.14
C LEU A 96 53.32 -61.79 -17.07
N ALA A 97 53.72 -60.58 -17.47
CA ALA A 97 54.90 -60.33 -18.30
C ALA A 97 56.24 -60.49 -17.54
N HIS A 98 56.23 -60.62 -16.21
CA HIS A 98 57.45 -60.83 -15.41
C HIS A 98 58.04 -62.23 -15.64
N ARG A 99 59.37 -62.34 -15.68
CA ARG A 99 60.11 -63.58 -15.93
C ARG A 99 59.64 -64.69 -14.96
N TYR A 100 59.22 -65.83 -15.51
CA TYR A 100 58.63 -67.00 -14.82
C TYR A 100 57.17 -66.89 -14.34
N SER A 101 56.50 -65.73 -14.46
CA SER A 101 55.13 -65.54 -13.95
C SER A 101 54.06 -66.32 -14.70
N VAL A 102 54.21 -66.48 -16.02
CA VAL A 102 53.33 -67.35 -16.82
C VAL A 102 53.42 -68.79 -16.30
N ALA A 103 54.62 -69.36 -16.10
CA ALA A 103 54.74 -70.74 -15.60
C ALA A 103 54.20 -70.93 -14.16
N LEU A 104 54.18 -69.88 -13.34
CA LEU A 104 53.80 -69.94 -11.92
C LEU A 104 52.31 -69.71 -11.65
N PHE A 105 51.61 -68.98 -12.51
CA PHE A 105 50.24 -68.52 -12.27
C PHE A 105 49.24 -68.87 -13.36
N TYR A 106 49.67 -69.35 -14.53
CA TYR A 106 48.78 -69.62 -15.68
C TYR A 106 47.63 -70.60 -15.38
N ASN A 107 47.86 -71.61 -14.54
CA ASN A 107 46.85 -72.57 -14.07
C ASN A 107 46.36 -72.29 -12.64
N LYS A 108 46.53 -71.07 -12.13
CA LYS A 108 46.00 -70.67 -10.81
C LYS A 108 44.76 -69.78 -10.98
N PRO A 109 43.88 -69.71 -9.96
CA PRO A 109 42.75 -68.79 -9.96
C PRO A 109 43.19 -67.35 -10.18
N ALA A 110 42.53 -66.67 -11.11
CA ALA A 110 42.87 -65.31 -11.51
C ALA A 110 42.63 -64.26 -10.43
N LEU A 111 41.79 -64.59 -9.44
CA LEU A 111 41.57 -63.76 -8.25
C LEU A 111 42.88 -63.41 -7.53
N GLY A 112 43.85 -64.33 -7.49
CA GLY A 112 45.14 -64.11 -6.83
C GLY A 112 46.07 -63.10 -7.52
N LEU A 113 45.80 -62.75 -8.78
CA LEU A 113 46.56 -61.73 -9.53
C LEU A 113 45.76 -60.43 -9.77
N SER A 114 44.48 -60.43 -9.43
CA SER A 114 43.55 -59.33 -9.65
C SER A 114 43.40 -58.46 -8.41
N ASP A 115 42.63 -57.36 -8.51
CA ASP A 115 42.30 -56.55 -7.34
C ASP A 115 41.14 -57.18 -6.58
N THR A 116 41.35 -57.51 -5.30
CA THR A 116 40.35 -58.14 -4.43
C THR A 116 39.51 -57.13 -3.66
N ALA A 117 39.79 -55.83 -3.78
CA ALA A 117 39.02 -54.77 -3.16
C ALA A 117 38.70 -53.65 -4.18
N PRO A 118 37.99 -53.96 -5.28
CA PRO A 118 37.59 -52.93 -6.23
C PRO A 118 36.63 -51.93 -5.59
N ILE A 119 36.66 -50.69 -6.09
CA ILE A 119 35.69 -49.68 -5.67
C ILE A 119 34.34 -50.04 -6.31
N ILE A 120 33.38 -50.35 -5.45
CA ILE A 120 32.02 -50.72 -5.82
C ILE A 120 31.11 -49.57 -5.42
N VAL A 121 30.31 -49.04 -6.35
CA VAL A 121 29.36 -47.96 -6.10
C VAL A 121 27.99 -48.34 -6.61
N ASP A 122 26.95 -47.90 -5.90
CA ASP A 122 25.57 -48.09 -6.34
C ASP A 122 25.29 -47.19 -7.57
N ILE A 123 24.66 -47.76 -8.60
CA ILE A 123 24.32 -47.06 -9.85
C ILE A 123 23.37 -45.86 -9.64
N ASP A 124 22.68 -45.80 -8.51
CA ASP A 124 21.78 -44.70 -8.14
C ASP A 124 22.46 -43.63 -7.26
N SER A 125 23.77 -43.74 -7.00
CA SER A 125 24.55 -42.75 -6.22
C SER A 125 24.73 -41.43 -6.97
N ASP A 126 25.05 -40.33 -6.26
CA ASP A 126 25.30 -39.03 -6.89
C ASP A 126 26.56 -39.08 -7.79
N PRO A 127 26.45 -38.75 -9.09
CA PRO A 127 27.59 -38.65 -10.00
C PRO A 127 28.80 -37.84 -9.48
N ARG A 128 28.56 -36.79 -8.70
CA ARG A 128 29.59 -35.90 -8.16
C ARG A 128 30.44 -36.62 -7.10
N GLU A 129 29.80 -37.37 -6.22
CA GLU A 129 30.48 -38.16 -5.19
C GLU A 129 31.38 -39.22 -5.81
N ILE A 130 30.95 -39.83 -6.94
CA ILE A 130 31.75 -40.81 -7.67
C ILE A 130 32.96 -40.16 -8.33
N ILE A 131 32.80 -38.97 -8.93
CA ILE A 131 33.92 -38.23 -9.52
C ILE A 131 34.93 -37.88 -8.43
N ASP A 132 34.50 -37.37 -7.27
CA ASP A 132 35.39 -37.03 -6.16
C ASP A 132 36.10 -38.28 -5.59
N LEU A 133 35.38 -39.40 -5.48
CA LEU A 133 35.94 -40.70 -5.07
C LEU A 133 36.96 -41.23 -6.09
N ALA A 134 36.74 -41.00 -7.38
CA ALA A 134 37.66 -41.40 -8.43
C ALA A 134 38.92 -40.52 -8.47
N MET A 135 38.75 -39.21 -8.28
CA MET A 135 39.82 -38.22 -8.37
C MET A 135 40.70 -38.15 -7.11
N SER A 136 40.22 -38.66 -5.97
CA SER A 136 40.98 -38.77 -4.72
C SER A 136 41.95 -39.95 -4.66
N ARG A 137 41.98 -40.80 -5.70
CA ARG A 137 42.87 -41.96 -5.80
C ARG A 137 44.34 -41.56 -5.97
N GLN A 138 45.26 -42.38 -5.44
CA GLN A 138 46.70 -42.20 -5.58
C GLN A 138 47.36 -43.37 -6.32
N GLY A 139 48.38 -43.07 -7.12
CA GLY A 139 49.22 -44.06 -7.79
C GLY A 139 48.50 -44.87 -8.88
N ASP A 140 48.84 -46.15 -8.99
CA ASP A 140 48.39 -47.06 -10.07
C ASP A 140 46.87 -47.37 -10.07
N SER A 141 46.14 -46.99 -9.01
CA SER A 141 44.69 -47.19 -8.88
C SER A 141 43.84 -46.10 -9.56
N LEU A 142 44.47 -45.00 -9.99
CA LEU A 142 43.78 -43.86 -10.63
C LEU A 142 43.06 -44.27 -11.92
N TYR A 143 43.63 -45.23 -12.66
CA TYR A 143 43.10 -45.71 -13.94
C TYR A 143 42.18 -46.94 -13.81
N ASP A 144 41.92 -47.41 -12.58
CA ASP A 144 41.10 -48.59 -12.36
C ASP A 144 39.62 -48.29 -12.59
N CYS A 145 38.91 -49.23 -13.24
CA CYS A 145 37.48 -49.09 -13.46
C CYS A 145 36.72 -49.14 -12.11
N ILE A 146 35.64 -48.37 -12.02
CA ILE A 146 34.71 -48.44 -10.88
C ILE A 146 33.64 -49.46 -11.21
N VAL A 147 33.36 -50.39 -10.32
CA VAL A 147 32.29 -51.36 -10.56
C VAL A 147 30.97 -50.79 -10.06
N LEU A 148 29.98 -50.75 -10.95
CA LEU A 148 28.63 -50.31 -10.64
C LEU A 148 27.76 -51.52 -10.28
N VAL A 149 27.02 -51.38 -9.19
CA VAL A 149 26.06 -52.39 -8.72
C VAL A 149 24.66 -51.80 -8.55
N SER A 150 23.65 -52.66 -8.65
CA SER A 150 22.30 -52.38 -8.17
C SER A 150 21.83 -53.55 -7.31
N ASN A 151 21.39 -53.28 -6.07
CA ASN A 151 20.98 -54.32 -5.13
C ASN A 151 22.02 -55.44 -4.94
N GLY A 152 23.31 -55.08 -4.94
CA GLY A 152 24.43 -56.02 -4.79
C GLY A 152 24.77 -56.85 -6.04
N ARG A 153 24.07 -56.66 -7.16
CA ARG A 153 24.36 -57.31 -8.44
C ARG A 153 25.14 -56.39 -9.36
N TYR A 154 26.05 -56.96 -10.13
CA TYR A 154 26.81 -56.24 -11.14
C TYR A 154 25.91 -55.69 -12.25
N GLU A 155 26.07 -54.39 -12.55
CA GLU A 155 25.32 -53.68 -13.60
C GLU A 155 26.26 -53.13 -14.69
N GLY A 156 27.50 -52.79 -14.35
CA GLY A 156 28.48 -52.29 -15.33
C GLY A 156 29.75 -51.77 -14.68
N VAL A 157 30.60 -51.14 -15.48
CA VAL A 157 31.82 -50.48 -15.02
C VAL A 157 31.91 -49.06 -15.56
N LEU A 158 32.57 -48.17 -14.81
CA LEU A 158 32.95 -46.83 -15.25
C LEU A 158 34.45 -46.76 -15.46
N ALA A 159 34.88 -46.47 -16.69
CA ALA A 159 36.26 -46.13 -16.97
C ALA A 159 36.54 -44.65 -16.65
N VAL A 160 37.83 -44.30 -16.48
CA VAL A 160 38.24 -42.91 -16.26
C VAL A 160 37.78 -41.98 -17.40
N SER A 161 37.78 -42.47 -18.65
CA SER A 161 37.27 -41.68 -19.79
C SER A 161 35.78 -41.33 -19.65
N ASP A 162 34.98 -42.23 -19.07
CA ASP A 162 33.56 -42.00 -18.86
C ASP A 162 33.32 -41.05 -17.69
N LEU A 163 34.14 -41.15 -16.64
CA LEU A 163 34.15 -40.19 -15.52
C LEU A 163 34.53 -38.78 -15.98
N LEU A 164 35.53 -38.64 -16.86
CA LEU A 164 35.90 -37.36 -17.45
C LEU A 164 34.77 -36.79 -18.33
N ARG A 165 34.09 -37.65 -19.10
CA ARG A 165 32.93 -37.26 -19.89
C ARG A 165 31.77 -36.81 -19.00
N LEU A 166 31.47 -37.58 -17.95
CA LEU A 166 30.47 -37.27 -16.93
C LEU A 166 30.77 -35.94 -16.22
N SER A 167 32.03 -35.73 -15.81
CA SER A 167 32.49 -34.47 -15.22
C SER A 167 32.30 -33.29 -16.17
N LYS A 168 32.65 -33.44 -17.45
CA LYS A 168 32.45 -32.41 -18.46
C LYS A 168 30.97 -32.08 -18.65
N GLU A 169 30.10 -33.10 -18.66
CA GLU A 169 28.66 -32.93 -18.85
C GLU A 169 28.00 -32.26 -17.64
N LEU A 170 28.40 -32.62 -16.42
CA LEU A 170 27.99 -31.93 -15.18
C LEU A 170 28.45 -30.47 -15.13
N GLN A 171 29.69 -30.19 -15.58
CA GLN A 171 30.20 -28.82 -15.68
C GLN A 171 29.40 -27.98 -16.69
N LEU A 172 29.10 -28.54 -17.88
CA LEU A 172 28.28 -27.87 -18.88
C LEU A 172 26.87 -27.59 -18.36
N GLN A 173 26.25 -28.57 -17.67
CA GLN A 173 24.93 -28.38 -17.06
C GLN A 173 24.96 -27.28 -15.99
N ALA A 174 26.00 -27.24 -15.14
CA ALA A 174 26.16 -26.20 -14.12
C ALA A 174 26.35 -24.81 -14.75
N MET A 175 27.15 -24.70 -15.81
CA MET A 175 27.34 -23.45 -16.55
C MET A 175 26.04 -22.95 -17.19
N GLU A 176 25.24 -23.86 -17.75
CA GLU A 176 23.97 -23.50 -18.39
C GLU A 176 22.93 -23.03 -17.36
N ALA A 177 22.82 -23.74 -16.22
CA ALA A 177 21.99 -23.31 -15.10
C ALA A 177 22.44 -21.94 -14.54
N GLN A 178 23.76 -21.73 -14.40
CA GLN A 178 24.31 -20.46 -13.94
C GLN A 178 24.00 -19.31 -14.92
N LYS A 179 24.10 -19.55 -16.23
CA LYS A 179 23.74 -18.58 -17.25
C LYS A 179 22.26 -18.18 -17.17
N GLU A 180 21.37 -19.15 -16.97
CA GLU A 180 19.94 -18.88 -16.79
C GLU A 180 19.68 -18.02 -15.54
N THR A 181 20.35 -18.32 -14.42
CA THR A 181 20.22 -17.50 -13.21
C THR A 181 20.74 -16.08 -13.39
N LEU A 182 21.82 -15.86 -14.15
CA LEU A 182 22.35 -14.53 -14.45
C LEU A 182 21.39 -13.72 -15.32
N LEU A 183 20.75 -14.34 -16.32
CA LEU A 183 19.76 -13.66 -17.16
C LEU A 183 18.52 -13.25 -16.34
N SER A 184 17.99 -14.16 -15.51
CA SER A 184 16.86 -13.83 -14.64
C SER A 184 17.19 -12.74 -13.63
N ALA A 185 18.40 -12.76 -13.06
CA ALA A 185 18.82 -11.72 -12.13
C ALA A 185 18.96 -10.35 -12.82
N LYS A 186 19.47 -10.30 -14.06
CA LYS A 186 19.51 -9.07 -14.87
C LYS A 186 18.11 -8.48 -15.11
N GLU A 187 17.13 -9.32 -15.45
CA GLU A 187 15.74 -8.87 -15.60
C GLU A 187 15.18 -8.29 -14.30
N ARG A 188 15.49 -8.91 -13.15
CA ARG A 188 15.08 -8.40 -11.83
C ARG A 188 15.72 -7.05 -11.51
N ILE A 189 16.99 -6.85 -11.87
CA ILE A 189 17.72 -5.58 -11.70
C ILE A 189 17.06 -4.47 -12.53
N ASN A 190 16.75 -4.73 -13.79
CA ASN A 190 16.02 -3.76 -14.62
C ASN A 190 14.65 -3.41 -14.00
N GLY A 191 13.93 -4.40 -13.46
CA GLY A 191 12.67 -4.17 -12.77
C GLY A 191 12.82 -3.34 -11.48
N ILE A 192 13.98 -3.43 -10.80
CA ILE A 192 14.30 -2.55 -9.66
C ILE A 192 14.51 -1.11 -10.13
N ASP A 193 15.23 -0.89 -11.22
CA ASP A 193 15.49 0.45 -11.75
C ASP A 193 14.18 1.14 -12.19
N GLU A 194 13.30 0.44 -12.89
CA GLU A 194 11.96 0.94 -13.24
C GLU A 194 11.13 1.27 -11.98
N ALA A 195 11.19 0.42 -10.95
CA ALA A 195 10.50 0.66 -9.69
C ALA A 195 11.06 1.89 -8.96
N VAL A 196 12.38 2.10 -8.96
CA VAL A 196 13.01 3.28 -8.36
C VAL A 196 12.61 4.56 -9.09
N GLU A 197 12.57 4.55 -10.42
CA GLU A 197 12.11 5.70 -11.21
C GLU A 197 10.66 6.07 -10.85
N SER A 198 9.77 5.07 -10.77
CA SER A 198 8.38 5.29 -10.35
C SER A 198 8.26 5.83 -8.92
N VAL A 199 9.10 5.37 -7.98
CA VAL A 199 9.16 5.90 -6.62
C VAL A 199 9.64 7.35 -6.62
N ARG A 200 10.63 7.70 -7.44
CA ARG A 200 11.15 9.07 -7.57
C ARG A 200 10.06 10.04 -8.04
N ASP A 201 9.30 9.66 -9.07
CA ASP A 201 8.16 10.44 -9.55
C ASP A 201 7.10 10.62 -8.46
N SER A 202 6.81 9.54 -7.72
CA SER A 202 5.86 9.55 -6.60
C SER A 202 6.30 10.47 -5.46
N VAL A 203 7.60 10.50 -5.15
CA VAL A 203 8.19 11.41 -4.14
C VAL A 203 8.05 12.87 -4.59
N GLN A 204 8.33 13.17 -5.86
CA GLN A 204 8.21 14.53 -6.39
C GLN A 204 6.75 15.02 -6.41
N LEU A 205 5.82 14.13 -6.79
CA LEU A 205 4.39 14.42 -6.71
C LEU A 205 3.95 14.63 -5.26
N GLY A 206 4.42 13.79 -4.34
CA GLY A 206 4.17 13.88 -2.91
C GLY A 206 4.63 15.21 -2.29
N ASP A 207 5.83 15.69 -2.66
CA ASP A 207 6.35 16.99 -2.20
C ASP A 207 5.47 18.15 -2.71
N THR A 208 5.10 18.12 -4.00
CA THR A 208 4.22 19.13 -4.62
C THR A 208 2.84 19.18 -3.94
N LEU A 209 2.23 18.02 -3.70
CA LEU A 209 0.94 17.91 -3.02
C LEU A 209 1.02 18.38 -1.56
N SER A 210 2.12 18.07 -0.86
CA SER A 210 2.35 18.50 0.51
C SER A 210 2.50 20.02 0.61
N MET A 211 3.24 20.65 -0.34
CA MET A 211 3.34 22.10 -0.43
C MET A 211 1.98 22.76 -0.68
N ARG A 212 1.18 22.19 -1.58
CA ARG A 212 -0.18 22.68 -1.84
C ARG A 212 -1.10 22.55 -0.62
N MET A 213 -1.00 21.45 0.14
CA MET A 213 -1.74 21.29 1.40
C MET A 213 -1.36 22.35 2.42
N VAL A 214 -0.07 22.67 2.55
CA VAL A 214 0.41 23.75 3.44
C VAL A 214 -0.19 25.09 3.03
N ASP A 215 -0.16 25.44 1.74
CA ASP A 215 -0.73 26.70 1.24
C ASP A 215 -2.25 26.79 1.49
N LEU A 216 -3.00 25.75 1.12
CA LEU A 216 -4.46 25.69 1.37
C LEU A 216 -4.81 25.77 2.85
N THR A 217 -3.98 25.19 3.71
CA THR A 217 -4.18 25.23 5.17
C THR A 217 -3.94 26.62 5.73
N LEU A 218 -2.92 27.33 5.25
CA LEU A 218 -2.64 28.72 5.64
C LEU A 218 -3.74 29.67 5.15
N GLN A 219 -4.24 29.46 3.92
CA GLN A 219 -5.40 30.19 3.40
C GLN A 219 -6.64 29.91 4.25
N GLY A 220 -6.95 28.63 4.53
CA GLY A 220 -8.07 28.24 5.38
C GLY A 220 -8.00 28.87 6.78
N LYS A 221 -6.81 28.91 7.38
CA LYS A 221 -6.60 29.58 8.68
C LYS A 221 -6.87 31.09 8.61
N THR A 222 -6.49 31.74 7.51
CA THR A 222 -6.76 33.17 7.30
C THR A 222 -8.25 33.43 7.19
N GLU A 223 -8.98 32.60 6.44
CA GLU A 223 -10.43 32.66 6.33
C GLU A 223 -11.13 32.43 7.69
N LEU A 224 -10.67 31.45 8.48
CA LEU A 224 -11.20 31.23 9.83
C LEU A 224 -11.00 32.42 10.76
N ASN A 225 -9.84 33.09 10.69
CA ASN A 225 -9.60 34.32 11.44
C ASN A 225 -10.56 35.45 11.02
N SER A 226 -10.80 35.62 9.72
CA SER A 226 -11.78 36.59 9.19
C SER A 226 -13.20 36.29 9.68
N ILE A 227 -13.59 35.01 9.72
CA ILE A 227 -14.88 34.58 10.26
C ILE A 227 -14.97 34.88 11.76
N LYS A 228 -13.90 34.65 12.53
CA LYS A 228 -13.83 34.97 13.96
C LYS A 228 -14.03 36.46 14.22
N GLU A 229 -13.35 37.31 13.46
CA GLU A 229 -13.52 38.77 13.52
C GLU A 229 -14.95 39.19 13.18
N SER A 230 -15.55 38.56 12.15
CA SER A 230 -16.94 38.80 11.75
C SER A 230 -17.92 38.45 12.88
N PHE A 231 -17.72 37.32 13.56
CA PHE A 231 -18.55 36.96 14.72
C PHE A 231 -18.38 37.91 15.90
N GLN A 232 -17.16 38.39 16.16
CA GLN A 232 -16.91 39.42 17.18
C GLN A 232 -17.67 40.73 16.86
N SER A 233 -17.71 41.12 15.58
CA SER A 233 -18.48 42.28 15.12
C SER A 233 -20.00 42.09 15.27
N ILE A 234 -20.50 40.88 14.99
CA ILE A 234 -21.92 40.52 15.19
C ILE A 234 -22.28 40.55 16.68
N GLU A 235 -21.41 40.05 17.56
CA GLU A 235 -21.61 40.09 19.01
C GLU A 235 -21.72 41.54 19.49
N ASN A 236 -20.76 42.40 19.12
CA ASN A 236 -20.77 43.83 19.44
C ASN A 236 -22.03 44.53 18.91
N SER A 237 -22.47 44.19 17.70
CA SER A 237 -23.69 44.76 17.11
C SER A 237 -24.94 44.30 17.84
N SER A 238 -24.98 43.04 18.30
CA SER A 238 -26.09 42.49 19.09
C SER A 238 -26.21 43.20 20.44
N VAL A 239 -25.08 43.48 21.11
CA VAL A 239 -25.06 44.24 22.37
C VAL A 239 -25.63 45.64 22.16
N ARG A 240 -25.15 46.37 21.14
CA ARG A 240 -25.69 47.70 20.81
C ARG A 240 -27.18 47.67 20.46
N GLN A 241 -27.63 46.63 19.76
CA GLN A 241 -29.04 46.49 19.39
C GLN A 241 -29.91 46.25 20.64
N ALA A 242 -29.45 45.44 21.59
CA ALA A 242 -30.13 45.25 22.87
C ALA A 242 -30.22 46.55 23.70
N GLU A 243 -29.15 47.36 23.72
CA GLU A 243 -29.16 48.67 24.38
C GLU A 243 -30.17 49.63 23.75
N ARG A 244 -30.23 49.70 22.41
CA ARG A 244 -31.21 50.51 21.69
C ARG A 244 -32.65 50.07 21.93
N MET A 245 -32.88 48.76 22.04
CA MET A 245 -34.22 48.23 22.36
C MET A 245 -34.65 48.64 23.78
N LYS A 246 -33.74 48.62 24.76
CA LYS A 246 -34.01 49.13 26.12
C LYS A 246 -34.30 50.63 26.15
N GLU A 247 -33.59 51.42 25.35
CA GLU A 247 -33.86 52.85 25.21
C GLU A 247 -35.27 53.10 24.64
N LEU A 248 -35.63 52.39 23.57
CA LEU A 248 -36.95 52.48 22.95
C LEU A 248 -38.08 52.04 23.89
N GLU A 249 -37.84 51.01 24.72
CA GLU A 249 -38.77 50.57 25.77
C GLU A 249 -39.05 51.71 26.77
N ARG A 250 -38.00 52.39 27.24
CA ARG A 250 -38.10 53.52 28.17
C ARG A 250 -38.85 54.72 27.56
N GLU A 251 -38.55 55.06 26.31
CA GLU A 251 -39.26 56.13 25.59
C GLU A 251 -40.73 55.79 25.40
N THR A 252 -41.04 54.56 25.00
CA THR A 252 -42.43 54.09 24.82
C THR A 252 -43.19 54.10 26.15
N GLY A 253 -42.54 53.70 27.25
CA GLY A 253 -43.10 53.80 28.59
C GLY A 253 -43.43 55.24 29.00
N SER A 254 -42.59 56.20 28.60
CA SER A 254 -42.83 57.63 28.84
C SER A 254 -44.04 58.14 28.06
N ILE A 255 -44.20 57.73 26.79
CA ILE A 255 -45.38 58.06 25.98
C ILE A 255 -46.65 57.47 26.60
N SER A 256 -46.59 56.23 27.08
CA SER A 256 -47.73 55.58 27.76
C SER A 256 -48.15 56.36 29.02
N ALA A 257 -47.18 56.83 29.82
CA ALA A 257 -47.46 57.65 31.00
C ALA A 257 -48.12 59.00 30.63
N VAL A 258 -47.62 59.69 29.59
CA VAL A 258 -48.22 60.93 29.09
C VAL A 258 -49.64 60.71 28.55
N SER A 259 -49.84 59.62 27.80
CA SER A 259 -51.15 59.24 27.27
C SER A 259 -52.17 58.99 28.39
N LYS A 260 -51.74 58.33 29.47
CA LYS A 260 -52.56 58.15 30.67
C LYS A 260 -52.93 59.47 31.34
N LEU A 261 -52.00 60.41 31.46
CA LEU A 261 -52.27 61.75 31.99
C LEU A 261 -53.28 62.51 31.10
N ILE A 262 -53.14 62.46 29.77
CA ILE A 262 -54.08 63.09 28.83
C ILE A 262 -55.49 62.50 29.00
N LYS A 263 -55.60 61.18 29.16
CA LYS A 263 -56.88 60.51 29.44
C LYS A 263 -57.52 61.04 30.74
N GLU A 264 -56.72 61.14 31.80
CA GLU A 264 -57.18 61.66 33.10
C GLU A 264 -57.61 63.13 33.01
N LEU A 265 -56.87 63.97 32.29
CA LEU A 265 -57.23 65.38 32.04
C LEU A 265 -58.51 65.51 31.22
N ALA A 266 -58.67 64.70 30.17
CA ALA A 266 -59.88 64.67 29.35
C ALA A 266 -61.10 64.28 30.20
N GLU A 267 -60.95 63.30 31.10
CA GLU A 267 -62.01 62.88 32.02
C GLU A 267 -62.38 64.00 33.02
N GLN A 268 -61.40 64.75 33.53
CA GLN A 268 -61.64 65.94 34.37
C GLN A 268 -62.33 67.07 33.60
N CYS A 269 -61.87 67.38 32.37
CA CYS A 269 -62.49 68.38 31.51
C CYS A 269 -63.95 68.01 31.18
N ASN A 270 -64.22 66.72 30.96
CA ASN A 270 -65.58 66.24 30.73
C ASN A 270 -66.49 66.50 31.95
N ILE A 271 -65.99 66.25 33.17
CA ILE A 271 -66.74 66.54 34.41
C ILE A 271 -66.96 68.05 34.58
N LEU A 272 -65.96 68.88 34.29
CA LEU A 272 -66.07 70.34 34.31
C LEU A 272 -67.12 70.85 33.30
N ALA A 273 -67.13 70.29 32.09
CA ALA A 273 -68.08 70.63 31.04
C ALA A 273 -69.52 70.25 31.43
N ILE A 274 -69.71 69.08 32.06
CA ILE A 274 -71.01 68.67 32.60
C ILE A 274 -71.50 69.67 33.65
N ASN A 275 -70.64 70.05 34.59
CA ASN A 275 -70.98 71.04 35.62
C ASN A 275 -71.34 72.40 35.00
N ALA A 276 -70.59 72.86 34.00
CA ALA A 276 -70.88 74.10 33.28
C ALA A 276 -72.21 74.02 32.51
N SER A 277 -72.53 72.86 31.91
CA SER A 277 -73.79 72.64 31.20
C SER A 277 -74.99 72.69 32.15
N ILE A 278 -74.85 72.09 33.34
CA ILE A 278 -75.87 72.14 34.41
C ILE A 278 -76.11 73.59 34.85
N GLU A 279 -75.06 74.37 35.10
CA GLU A 279 -75.20 75.75 35.56
C GLU A 279 -75.74 76.68 34.45
N ALA A 280 -75.36 76.42 33.19
CA ALA A 280 -75.93 77.08 32.02
C ALA A 280 -77.44 76.81 31.87
N ALA A 281 -77.89 75.58 32.11
CA ALA A 281 -79.31 75.26 32.15
C ALA A 281 -80.03 75.98 33.31
N ARG A 282 -79.38 76.10 34.47
CA ARG A 282 -79.90 76.80 35.65
C ARG A 282 -80.10 78.29 35.44
N ALA A 283 -79.23 78.94 34.66
CA ALA A 283 -79.35 80.35 34.27
C ALA A 283 -80.48 80.63 33.24
N GLY A 284 -81.17 79.59 32.76
CA GLY A 284 -82.33 79.72 31.88
C GLY A 284 -82.00 80.37 30.53
N GLN A 285 -82.70 81.46 30.18
CA GLN A 285 -82.51 82.09 28.86
C GLN A 285 -81.14 82.76 28.69
N TYR A 286 -80.55 83.26 29.79
CA TYR A 286 -79.23 83.90 29.78
C TYR A 286 -78.07 82.90 29.64
N GLY A 287 -78.30 81.61 29.91
CA GLY A 287 -77.30 80.56 29.86
C GLY A 287 -77.20 79.79 28.52
N ARG A 288 -78.07 80.05 27.54
CA ARG A 288 -78.10 79.27 26.28
C ARG A 288 -76.76 79.23 25.54
N GLY A 289 -76.07 80.35 25.45
CA GLY A 289 -74.74 80.41 24.80
C GLY A 289 -73.70 79.56 25.54
N PHE A 290 -73.70 79.60 26.87
CA PHE A 290 -72.82 78.78 27.71
C PHE A 290 -73.14 77.29 27.60
N SER A 291 -74.41 76.91 27.43
CA SER A 291 -74.81 75.51 27.28
C SER A 291 -74.26 74.90 25.99
N VAL A 292 -74.26 75.65 24.88
CA VAL A 292 -73.67 75.22 23.61
C VAL A 292 -72.16 75.02 23.75
N VAL A 293 -71.46 75.97 24.36
CA VAL A 293 -70.01 75.88 24.60
C VAL A 293 -69.68 74.69 25.50
N ALA A 294 -70.45 74.46 26.57
CA ALA A 294 -70.26 73.32 27.46
C ALA A 294 -70.46 71.98 26.73
N GLY A 295 -71.45 71.87 25.84
CA GLY A 295 -71.66 70.70 24.99
C GLY A 295 -70.47 70.42 24.05
N GLU A 296 -69.90 71.47 23.44
CA GLU A 296 -68.73 71.33 22.57
C GLU A 296 -67.48 70.88 23.35
N ILE A 297 -67.25 71.45 24.54
CA ILE A 297 -66.14 71.02 25.42
C ILE A 297 -66.32 69.54 25.82
N MET A 298 -67.55 69.10 26.10
CA MET A 298 -67.85 67.70 26.44
C MET A 298 -67.50 66.75 25.28
N ASN A 299 -67.87 67.13 24.04
CA ASN A 299 -67.52 66.37 22.84
C ASN A 299 -66.00 66.32 22.62
N LEU A 300 -65.31 67.45 22.77
CA LEU A 300 -63.85 67.53 22.65
C LEU A 300 -63.12 66.68 23.69
N ALA A 301 -63.63 66.67 24.92
CA ALA A 301 -63.11 65.85 26.01
C ALA A 301 -63.29 64.35 25.73
N ASP A 302 -64.46 63.91 25.23
CA ASP A 302 -64.69 62.50 24.86
C ASP A 302 -63.79 62.07 23.68
N GLN A 303 -63.64 62.91 22.66
CA GLN A 303 -62.71 62.65 21.56
C GLN A 303 -61.27 62.55 22.04
N THR A 304 -60.83 63.46 22.93
CA THR A 304 -59.48 63.44 23.51
C THR A 304 -59.24 62.15 24.31
N LYS A 305 -60.24 61.71 25.09
CA LYS A 305 -60.18 60.45 25.85
C LYS A 305 -60.04 59.23 24.93
N LYS A 306 -60.81 59.17 23.85
CA LYS A 306 -60.72 58.09 22.85
C LYS A 306 -59.34 58.04 22.19
N SER A 307 -58.82 59.18 21.75
CA SER A 307 -57.47 59.26 21.17
C SER A 307 -56.39 58.82 22.15
N ALA A 308 -56.50 59.17 23.44
CA ALA A 308 -55.56 58.72 24.46
C ALA A 308 -55.61 57.19 24.65
N ILE A 309 -56.78 56.57 24.61
CA ILE A 309 -56.92 55.11 24.68
C ILE A 309 -56.26 54.43 23.47
N GLU A 310 -56.44 54.97 22.26
CA GLU A 310 -55.80 54.45 21.05
C GLU A 310 -54.28 54.55 21.12
N ILE A 311 -53.74 55.69 21.57
CA ILE A 311 -52.29 55.87 21.78
C ILE A 311 -51.76 54.83 22.79
N THR A 312 -52.48 54.58 23.87
CA THR A 312 -52.12 53.56 24.88
C THR A 312 -52.10 52.15 24.24
N ALA A 313 -53.06 51.82 23.38
CA ALA A 313 -53.07 50.54 22.68
C ALA A 313 -51.88 50.38 21.72
N ILE A 314 -51.56 51.43 20.96
CA ILE A 314 -50.42 51.44 20.03
C ILE A 314 -49.09 51.28 20.79
N THR A 315 -48.89 52.04 21.87
CA THR A 315 -47.67 51.95 22.69
C THR A 315 -47.50 50.58 23.32
N ASN A 316 -48.57 49.93 23.80
CA ASN A 316 -48.51 48.56 24.29
C ASN A 316 -48.07 47.56 23.20
N ASN A 317 -48.58 47.71 21.97
CA ASN A 317 -48.14 46.87 20.84
C ASN A 317 -46.67 47.08 20.49
N ILE A 318 -46.18 48.33 20.59
CA ILE A 318 -44.75 48.65 20.41
C ILE A 318 -43.91 47.94 21.49
N VAL A 319 -44.30 48.02 22.77
CA VAL A 319 -43.60 47.32 23.87
C VAL A 319 -43.53 45.82 23.62
N GLN A 320 -44.64 45.18 23.22
CA GLN A 320 -44.63 43.75 22.89
C GLN A 320 -43.69 43.42 21.72
N SER A 321 -43.59 44.30 20.73
CA SER A 321 -42.69 44.13 19.60
C SER A 321 -41.23 44.27 20.00
N ILE A 322 -40.91 45.17 20.94
CA ILE A 322 -39.57 45.34 21.51
C ILE A 322 -39.14 44.08 22.26
N VAL A 323 -40.02 43.52 23.11
CA VAL A 323 -39.72 42.28 23.85
C VAL A 323 -39.36 41.14 22.90
N LYS A 324 -40.17 40.94 21.84
CA LYS A 324 -39.88 39.93 20.80
C LYS A 324 -38.56 40.21 20.08
N ALA A 325 -38.24 41.46 19.80
CA ALA A 325 -36.97 41.84 19.17
C ALA A 325 -35.77 41.50 20.07
N VAL A 326 -35.87 41.73 21.38
CA VAL A 326 -34.83 41.37 22.35
C VAL A 326 -34.64 39.85 22.43
N GLU A 327 -35.72 39.08 22.43
CA GLU A 327 -35.65 37.61 22.42
C GLU A 327 -34.92 37.08 21.17
N LEU A 328 -35.18 37.67 19.99
CA LEU A 328 -34.49 37.33 18.75
C LEU A 328 -33.00 37.69 18.79
N VAL A 329 -32.65 38.84 19.36
CA VAL A 329 -31.24 39.25 19.53
C VAL A 329 -30.50 38.29 20.47
N GLU A 330 -31.10 37.88 21.60
CA GLU A 330 -30.48 36.90 22.50
C GLU A 330 -30.39 35.50 21.89
N ALA A 331 -31.37 35.08 21.09
CA ALA A 331 -31.27 33.84 20.32
C ALA A 331 -30.12 33.91 19.30
N GLY A 332 -29.99 35.01 18.56
CA GLY A 332 -28.88 35.25 17.63
C GLY A 332 -27.52 35.24 18.33
N ARG A 333 -27.42 35.86 19.51
CA ARG A 333 -26.18 35.85 20.31
C ARG A 333 -25.77 34.44 20.73
N ARG A 334 -26.71 33.60 21.18
CA ARG A 334 -26.44 32.19 21.50
C ARG A 334 -25.98 31.39 20.28
N GLN A 335 -26.58 31.62 19.12
CA GLN A 335 -26.18 30.97 17.88
C GLN A 335 -24.76 31.39 17.47
N THR A 336 -24.44 32.69 17.53
CA THR A 336 -23.10 33.21 17.26
C THR A 336 -22.06 32.60 18.20
N ALA A 337 -22.35 32.48 19.49
CA ALA A 337 -21.43 31.83 20.45
C ALA A 337 -21.17 30.36 20.09
N SER A 338 -22.20 29.62 19.67
CA SER A 338 -22.02 28.24 19.19
C SER A 338 -21.17 28.19 17.91
N SER A 339 -21.34 29.14 16.99
CA SER A 339 -20.57 29.21 15.76
C SER A 339 -19.09 29.52 16.02
N VAL A 340 -18.77 30.34 17.02
CA VAL A 340 -17.39 30.59 17.45
C VAL A 340 -16.71 29.28 17.89
N ASN A 341 -17.38 28.45 18.68
CA ASN A 341 -16.84 27.14 19.06
C ASN A 341 -16.56 26.24 17.84
N SER A 342 -17.44 26.26 16.84
CA SER A 342 -17.23 25.52 15.59
C SER A 342 -16.01 26.02 14.80
N VAL A 343 -15.78 27.34 14.79
CA VAL A 343 -14.59 27.94 14.16
C VAL A 343 -13.31 27.53 14.89
N GLU A 344 -13.33 27.48 16.23
CA GLU A 344 -12.19 27.02 17.03
C GLU A 344 -11.90 25.53 16.79
N ALA A 345 -12.93 24.69 16.71
CA ALA A 345 -12.77 23.29 16.34
C ALA A 345 -12.17 23.13 14.92
N ALA A 346 -12.61 23.97 13.96
CA ALA A 346 -12.04 23.98 12.62
C ALA A 346 -10.56 24.40 12.64
N ASP A 347 -10.16 25.41 13.42
CA ASP A 347 -8.75 25.82 13.52
C ASP A 347 -7.86 24.68 14.02
N ILE A 348 -8.32 23.87 14.99
CA ILE A 348 -7.60 22.68 15.47
C ILE A 348 -7.41 21.68 14.32
N VAL A 349 -8.45 21.38 13.54
CA VAL A 349 -8.37 20.45 12.40
C VAL A 349 -7.38 20.95 11.35
N PHE A 350 -7.39 22.25 11.02
CA PHE A 350 -6.41 22.82 10.09
C PHE A 350 -4.98 22.74 10.63
N GLN A 351 -4.77 22.92 11.94
CA GLN A 351 -3.44 22.72 12.54
C GLN A 351 -2.96 21.27 12.41
N GLU A 352 -3.84 20.29 12.56
CA GLU A 352 -3.51 18.87 12.34
C GLU A 352 -3.20 18.57 10.88
N ILE A 353 -3.93 19.16 9.93
CA ILE A 353 -3.65 19.04 8.50
C ILE A 353 -2.28 19.63 8.16
N PHE A 354 -1.95 20.81 8.71
CA PHE A 354 -0.64 21.44 8.52
C PHE A 354 0.49 20.51 8.97
N LYS A 355 0.36 19.94 10.17
CA LYS A 355 1.33 19.00 10.72
C LYS A 355 1.44 17.75 9.85
N SER A 356 0.31 17.18 9.44
CA SER A 356 0.26 15.99 8.60
C SER A 356 0.93 16.22 7.24
N ALA A 357 0.76 17.41 6.64
CA ALA A 357 1.44 17.77 5.40
C ALA A 357 2.97 17.87 5.58
N ALA A 358 3.44 18.41 6.72
CA ALA A 358 4.86 18.45 7.04
C ALA A 358 5.44 17.05 7.28
N ASP A 359 4.73 16.18 8.00
CA ASP A 359 5.14 14.80 8.26
C ASP A 359 5.16 13.97 6.96
N ASN A 360 4.17 14.18 6.07
CA ASN A 360 4.14 13.54 4.76
C ASN A 360 5.33 13.96 3.89
N ARG A 361 5.67 15.26 3.90
CA ARG A 361 6.85 15.77 3.19
C ARG A 361 8.14 15.12 3.68
N ALA A 362 8.34 15.04 5.00
CA ALA A 362 9.50 14.40 5.59
C ALA A 362 9.57 12.90 5.20
N SER A 363 8.43 12.22 5.23
CA SER A 363 8.33 10.81 4.82
C SER A 363 8.67 10.62 3.34
N SER A 364 8.18 11.49 2.45
CA SER A 364 8.54 11.46 1.03
C SER A 364 10.04 11.66 0.81
N GLN A 365 10.70 12.54 1.56
CA GLN A 365 12.16 12.72 1.48
C GLN A 365 12.90 11.44 1.89
N THR A 366 12.50 10.80 3.00
CA THR A 366 13.09 9.51 3.43
C THR A 366 12.90 8.40 2.39
N ILE A 367 11.71 8.33 1.77
CA ILE A 367 11.45 7.37 0.68
C ILE A 367 12.39 7.64 -0.51
N GLY A 368 12.58 8.91 -0.88
CA GLY A 368 13.53 9.29 -1.94
C GLY A 368 14.96 8.85 -1.64
N GLU A 369 15.44 9.05 -0.41
CA GLU A 369 16.77 8.60 0.01
C GLU A 369 16.93 7.07 -0.02
N LEU A 370 15.89 6.33 0.38
CA LEU A 370 15.91 4.87 0.31
C LEU A 370 15.87 4.35 -1.13
N ALA A 371 15.14 5.02 -2.01
CA ALA A 371 15.09 4.70 -3.43
C ALA A 371 16.46 4.91 -4.10
N GLU A 372 17.16 6.00 -3.77
CA GLU A 372 18.52 6.26 -4.27
C GLU A 372 19.50 5.15 -3.81
N LYS A 373 19.44 4.76 -2.53
CA LYS A 373 20.25 3.64 -2.02
C LYS A 373 19.94 2.31 -2.72
N ALA A 374 18.66 2.06 -3.03
CA ALA A 374 18.26 0.87 -3.75
C ALA A 374 18.82 0.86 -5.18
N HIS A 375 18.85 2.01 -5.85
CA HIS A 375 19.47 2.16 -7.17
C HIS A 375 20.98 1.95 -7.13
N GLU A 376 21.69 2.54 -6.15
CA GLU A 376 23.13 2.32 -5.96
C GLU A 376 23.46 0.84 -5.76
N LEU A 377 22.67 0.13 -4.94
CA LEU A 377 22.83 -1.30 -4.70
C LEU A 377 22.54 -2.12 -5.96
N SER A 378 21.47 -1.77 -6.69
CA SER A 378 21.11 -2.40 -7.97
C SER A 378 22.25 -2.29 -8.98
N ALA A 379 22.84 -1.10 -9.10
CA ALA A 379 24.00 -0.85 -9.96
C ALA A 379 25.22 -1.67 -9.57
N GLN A 380 25.51 -1.80 -8.26
CA GLN A 380 26.60 -2.65 -7.76
C GLN A 380 26.38 -4.13 -8.10
N VAL A 381 25.17 -4.66 -7.87
CA VAL A 381 24.83 -6.05 -8.20
C VAL A 381 24.96 -6.29 -9.71
N SER A 382 24.50 -5.35 -10.52
CA SER A 382 24.62 -5.40 -11.99
C SER A 382 26.09 -5.47 -12.43
N GLN A 383 26.97 -4.68 -11.81
CA GLN A 383 28.41 -4.70 -12.09
C GLN A 383 29.05 -6.04 -11.69
N GLU A 384 28.71 -6.59 -10.53
CA GLU A 384 29.20 -7.91 -10.09
C GLU A 384 28.69 -9.04 -11.01
N MET A 385 27.45 -8.95 -11.49
CA MET A 385 26.91 -9.90 -12.47
C MET A 385 27.69 -9.87 -13.79
N GLU A 386 28.04 -8.67 -14.28
CA GLU A 386 28.83 -8.54 -15.50
C GLU A 386 30.26 -9.08 -15.32
N ARG A 387 30.88 -8.90 -14.14
CA ARG A 387 32.16 -9.53 -13.79
C ARG A 387 32.09 -11.06 -13.78
N LEU A 388 31.04 -11.62 -13.17
CA LEU A 388 30.82 -13.06 -13.18
C LEU A 388 30.66 -13.55 -14.63
N ARG A 389 29.86 -12.87 -15.44
CA ARG A 389 29.69 -13.21 -16.87
C ARG A 389 31.03 -13.26 -17.63
N GLN A 390 31.93 -12.31 -17.36
CA GLN A 390 33.26 -12.25 -17.98
C GLN A 390 34.22 -13.33 -17.48
N THR A 391 34.05 -13.80 -16.24
CA THR A 391 34.90 -14.87 -15.66
C THR A 391 34.57 -16.25 -16.22
N TYR A 392 33.35 -16.44 -16.74
CA TYR A 392 32.87 -17.70 -17.33
C TYR A 392 32.71 -17.65 -18.87
N SER A 393 33.15 -16.57 -19.52
CA SER A 393 33.29 -16.46 -20.97
C SER A 393 34.72 -16.79 -21.40
#